data_AF-A0A5D3J0Y5-F1
#
_entry.id   AF-A0A5D3J0Y5-F1
#
_cell.length_a   1.000
_cell.length_b   1.000
_cell.length_c   1.000
_cell.angle_alpha   90.00
_cell.angle_beta   90.00
_cell.angle_gamma   90.00
#
_symmetry.space_group_name_H-M   'P 1'
#
loop_
_entity.id
_entity.type
_entity.pdbx_description
1 polymer ?
#
loop_
_entity_poly.entity_id
_entity_poly.type
_entity_poly.pdbx_seq_one_letter_code
_entity_poly.pdbx_strand_id
1 'polypeptide(L)'
;DAVSDVRATIALARLIRNAQPRLFDFCLALRKKDRVVAEIGDAPRPLLHISGMYGVERGCMAVVWPLGGHPTNKNELIVWDLAFDPSELFDMDVATIRERMFTRTADLAEGTTRLPIKSIHINKSPIVISNMKT
;
A
#
# COMPACT_ATOMS: atom_id res chain seq x y z
N ASP A 1 -24.60 0.90 19.57
CA ASP A 1 -25.09 -0.37 19.00
C ASP A 1 -24.81 -0.38 17.49
N ALA A 2 -24.99 -1.53 16.82
CA ALA A 2 -24.66 -1.68 15.40
C ALA A 2 -25.39 -0.67 14.47
N VAL A 3 -26.60 -0.22 14.82
CA VAL A 3 -27.34 0.78 14.02
C VAL A 3 -26.67 2.14 14.12
N SER A 4 -26.17 2.50 15.31
CA SER A 4 -25.39 3.73 15.50
C SER A 4 -24.13 3.75 14.61
N ASP A 5 -23.40 2.64 14.52
CA ASP A 5 -22.18 2.54 13.70
C ASP A 5 -22.47 2.65 12.20
N VAL A 6 -23.57 2.04 11.74
CA VAL A 6 -24.06 2.18 10.36
C VAL A 6 -24.41 3.64 10.05
N ARG A 7 -25.15 4.31 10.93
CA ARG A 7 -25.51 5.73 10.76
C ARG A 7 -24.28 6.63 10.74
N ALA A 8 -23.32 6.41 11.65
CA ALA A 8 -22.07 7.15 11.71
C ALA A 8 -21.24 6.97 10.43
N THR A 9 -21.14 5.73 9.92
CA THR A 9 -20.41 5.42 8.67
C THR A 9 -21.04 6.14 7.47
N ILE A 10 -22.37 6.13 7.35
CA ILE A 10 -23.09 6.85 6.29
C ILE A 10 -22.86 8.36 6.39
N ALA A 11 -22.92 8.91 7.60
CA ALA A 11 -22.69 10.33 7.83
C ALA A 11 -21.26 10.75 7.44
N LEU A 12 -20.26 9.95 7.83
CA LEU A 12 -18.87 10.18 7.45
C LEU A 12 -18.67 10.13 5.93
N ALA A 13 -19.23 9.12 5.25
CA ALA A 13 -19.17 9.02 3.79
C ALA A 13 -19.80 10.25 3.10
N ARG A 14 -20.96 10.72 3.59
CA ARG A 14 -21.61 11.95 3.08
C ARG A 14 -20.74 13.19 3.30
N LEU A 15 -20.15 13.33 4.48
CA LEU A 15 -19.27 14.46 4.80
C LEU A 15 -18.07 14.52 3.86
N ILE A 16 -17.37 13.40 3.67
CA ILE A 16 -16.22 13.32 2.76
C ILE A 16 -16.65 13.61 1.33
N ARG A 17 -17.76 13.02 0.85
CA ARG A 17 -18.26 13.27 -0.50
C ARG A 17 -18.61 14.73 -0.73
N ASN A 18 -19.18 15.42 0.25
CA ASN A 18 -19.53 16.83 0.13
C ASN A 18 -18.29 17.74 0.17
N ALA A 19 -17.32 17.44 1.02
CA ALA A 19 -16.11 18.25 1.18
C ALA A 19 -15.08 18.02 0.07
N GLN A 20 -14.93 16.78 -0.41
CA GLN A 20 -13.91 16.35 -1.38
C GLN A 20 -14.52 15.34 -2.40
N PRO A 21 -15.46 15.77 -3.25
CA PRO A 21 -16.21 14.87 -4.15
C PRO A 21 -15.31 14.09 -5.12
N ARG A 22 -14.30 14.76 -5.70
CA ARG A 22 -13.37 14.12 -6.66
C ARG A 22 -12.55 13.02 -6.00
N LEU A 23 -12.04 13.26 -4.79
CA LEU A 23 -11.29 12.26 -4.02
C LEU A 23 -12.19 11.10 -3.62
N PHE A 24 -13.41 11.38 -3.15
CA PHE A 24 -14.39 10.37 -2.79
C PHE A 24 -14.71 9.45 -3.97
N ASP A 25 -15.04 10.02 -5.14
CA ASP A 25 -15.38 9.26 -6.34
C ASP A 25 -14.19 8.43 -6.84
N PHE A 26 -12.98 9.00 -6.81
CA PHE A 26 -11.75 8.29 -7.15
C PHE A 26 -11.52 7.08 -6.23
N CYS A 27 -11.50 7.29 -4.90
CA CYS A 27 -11.28 6.22 -3.93
C CYS A 27 -12.38 5.16 -3.99
N LEU A 28 -13.64 5.55 -4.14
CA LEU A 28 -14.76 4.61 -4.27
C LEU A 28 -14.67 3.79 -5.57
N ALA A 29 -14.12 4.34 -6.65
CA ALA A 29 -13.90 3.60 -7.89
C ALA A 29 -12.83 2.50 -7.74
N LEU A 30 -11.83 2.70 -6.88
CA LEU A 30 -10.79 1.70 -6.56
C LEU A 30 -11.32 0.45 -5.83
N ARG A 31 -12.60 0.41 -5.45
CA ARG A 31 -13.23 -0.84 -4.98
C ARG A 31 -13.25 -1.95 -6.04
N LYS A 32 -13.15 -1.59 -7.32
CA LYS A 32 -13.12 -2.53 -8.44
C LYS A 32 -11.67 -2.87 -8.79
N LYS A 33 -11.33 -4.16 -8.81
CA LYS A 33 -10.00 -4.65 -9.17
C LYS A 33 -9.49 -4.06 -10.50
N ASP A 34 -10.33 -4.02 -11.53
CA ASP A 34 -9.91 -3.51 -12.86
C ASP A 34 -9.54 -2.03 -12.82
N ARG A 35 -10.22 -1.23 -11.98
CA ARG A 35 -9.88 0.18 -11.80
C ARG A 35 -8.53 0.35 -11.10
N VAL A 36 -8.23 -0.51 -10.12
CA VAL A 36 -6.92 -0.56 -9.44
C VAL A 36 -5.81 -0.91 -10.42
N VAL A 37 -6.01 -1.94 -11.25
CA VAL A 37 -5.04 -2.33 -12.29
C VAL A 37 -4.81 -1.20 -13.28
N ALA A 38 -5.86 -0.55 -13.76
CA ALA A 38 -5.75 0.60 -14.66
C ALA A 38 -5.01 1.80 -14.02
N GLU A 39 -5.19 2.01 -12.70
CA GLU A 39 -4.48 3.06 -11.97
C GLU A 39 -2.98 2.72 -11.83
N ILE A 40 -2.63 1.48 -11.50
CA ILE A 40 -1.24 1.02 -11.43
C ILE A 40 -0.56 1.18 -12.81
N GLY A 41 -1.22 0.74 -13.88
CA GLY A 41 -0.71 0.76 -15.25
C GLY A 41 0.28 -0.37 -15.55
N ASP A 42 0.64 -0.52 -16.82
CA ASP A 42 1.49 -1.63 -17.29
C ASP A 42 2.99 -1.38 -17.06
N ALA A 43 3.43 -0.12 -17.13
CA ALA A 43 4.82 0.27 -16.92
C ALA A 43 5.05 0.60 -15.44
N PRO A 44 6.14 0.11 -14.81
CA PRO A 44 6.47 0.42 -13.43
C PRO A 44 6.74 1.92 -13.27
N ARG A 45 6.11 2.52 -12.26
CA ARG A 45 6.21 3.93 -11.91
C ARG A 45 5.98 4.11 -10.41
N PRO A 46 6.42 5.21 -9.80
CA PRO A 46 6.09 5.48 -8.41
C PRO A 46 4.57 5.61 -8.22
N LEU A 47 4.07 5.05 -7.13
CA LEU A 47 2.67 5.12 -6.72
C LEU A 47 2.59 5.69 -5.31
N LEU A 48 1.68 6.61 -5.04
CA LEU A 48 1.29 6.90 -3.67
C LEU A 48 0.32 5.82 -3.19
N HIS A 49 0.66 5.13 -2.11
CA HIS A 49 -0.15 4.07 -1.52
C HIS A 49 -0.54 4.44 -0.09
N ILE A 50 -1.83 4.28 0.24
CA ILE A 50 -2.37 4.56 1.58
C ILE A 50 -2.71 3.25 2.27
N SER A 51 -2.13 3.01 3.44
CA SER A 51 -2.33 1.81 4.23
C SER A 51 -2.04 2.07 5.70
N GLY A 52 -2.90 1.55 6.59
CA GLY A 52 -2.66 1.60 8.04
C GLY A 52 -1.35 0.90 8.49
N MET A 53 -0.69 0.16 7.59
CA MET A 53 0.61 -0.46 7.86
C MET A 53 1.80 0.51 7.80
N TYR A 54 1.65 1.74 7.29
CA TYR A 54 2.74 2.72 7.20
C TYR A 54 2.92 3.59 8.44
N GLY A 55 2.06 3.46 9.45
CA GLY A 55 2.08 4.30 10.64
C GLY A 55 1.32 5.62 10.47
N VAL A 56 0.73 6.08 11.57
CA VAL A 56 -0.13 7.29 11.60
C VAL A 56 0.69 8.57 11.52
N GLU A 57 1.94 8.54 11.95
CA GLU A 57 2.92 9.62 11.86
C GLU A 57 3.26 9.98 10.41
N ARG A 58 3.11 9.02 9.50
CA ARG A 58 3.22 9.22 8.03
C ARG A 58 1.87 9.50 7.37
N GLY A 59 0.81 9.72 8.15
CA GLY A 59 -0.56 9.83 7.66
C GLY A 59 -1.04 8.55 6.96
N CYS A 60 -0.46 7.39 7.31
CA CYS A 60 -0.69 6.11 6.64
C CYS A 60 -0.30 6.11 5.15
N MET A 61 0.68 6.93 4.74
CA MET A 61 1.08 7.10 3.33
C MET A 61 2.53 6.68 3.06
N ALA A 62 2.77 6.12 1.87
CA ALA A 62 4.11 5.91 1.32
C ALA A 62 4.11 6.10 -0.20
N VAL A 63 5.20 6.64 -0.73
CA VAL A 63 5.49 6.55 -2.17
C VAL A 63 6.22 5.23 -2.38
N VAL A 64 5.71 4.39 -3.27
CA VAL A 64 6.19 3.03 -3.48
C VAL A 64 6.53 2.75 -4.93
N TRP A 65 7.48 1.84 -5.15
CA TRP A 65 7.86 1.35 -6.47
C TRP A 65 7.40 -0.10 -6.68
N PRO A 66 6.67 -0.42 -7.76
CA PRO A 66 6.32 -1.79 -8.12
C PRO A 66 7.56 -2.63 -8.46
N LEU A 67 7.80 -3.71 -7.69
CA LEU A 67 8.85 -4.69 -7.98
C LEU A 67 8.36 -5.81 -8.90
N GLY A 68 7.06 -6.12 -8.83
CA GLY A 68 6.44 -7.15 -9.67
C GLY A 68 5.24 -7.80 -8.99
N GLY A 69 4.48 -8.60 -9.76
CA GLY A 69 3.41 -9.42 -9.21
C GLY A 69 3.94 -10.53 -8.30
N HIS A 70 3.17 -10.91 -7.29
CA HIS A 70 3.52 -12.04 -6.43
C HIS A 70 3.55 -13.35 -7.23
N PRO A 71 4.57 -14.21 -7.08
CA PRO A 71 4.78 -15.37 -7.95
C PRO A 71 3.64 -16.40 -7.93
N THR A 72 2.90 -16.49 -6.82
CA THR A 72 1.78 -17.43 -6.65
C THR A 72 0.43 -16.77 -6.43
N ASN A 73 0.38 -15.46 -6.14
CA ASN A 73 -0.87 -14.76 -5.85
C ASN A 73 -1.09 -13.64 -6.86
N LYS A 74 -1.92 -13.93 -7.88
CA LYS A 74 -2.26 -12.97 -8.94
C LYS A 74 -2.99 -11.69 -8.48
N ASN A 75 -3.35 -11.60 -7.20
CA ASN A 75 -3.97 -10.42 -6.61
C ASN A 75 -3.00 -9.59 -5.76
N GLU A 76 -1.70 -9.91 -5.77
CA GLU A 76 -0.70 -9.20 -4.99
C GLU A 76 0.34 -8.55 -5.89
N LEU A 77 0.58 -7.26 -5.65
CA LEU A 77 1.69 -6.50 -6.21
C LEU A 77 2.72 -6.26 -5.10
N ILE A 78 3.94 -6.73 -5.31
CA ILE A 78 5.06 -6.49 -4.41
C ILE A 78 5.60 -5.09 -4.72
N VAL A 79 5.74 -4.27 -3.68
CA VAL A 79 6.24 -2.90 -3.77
C VAL A 79 7.34 -2.64 -2.76
N TRP A 80 8.25 -1.74 -3.12
CA TRP A 80 9.27 -1.18 -2.23
C TRP A 80 8.85 0.21 -1.76
N ASP A 81 8.99 0.53 -0.47
CA ASP A 81 8.80 1.89 0.03
C ASP A 81 10.01 2.77 -0.33
N LEU A 82 9.80 3.78 -1.18
CA LEU A 82 10.85 4.65 -1.71
C LEU A 82 11.43 5.63 -0.67
N ALA A 83 10.92 5.62 0.57
CA ALA A 83 11.57 6.30 1.69
C ALA A 83 12.88 5.62 2.13
N PHE A 84 13.15 4.39 1.65
CA PHE A 84 14.31 3.59 2.03
C PHE A 84 15.19 3.28 0.81
N ASP A 85 16.50 3.25 1.03
CA ASP A 85 17.49 2.95 0.00
C ASP A 85 17.44 1.46 -0.39
N PRO A 86 17.11 1.11 -1.65
CA PRO A 86 17.08 -0.28 -2.11
C PRO A 86 18.46 -0.89 -2.35
N SER A 87 19.56 -0.13 -2.19
CA SER A 87 20.92 -0.62 -2.43
C SER A 87 21.23 -1.91 -1.67
N GLU A 88 20.68 -2.04 -0.46
CA GLU A 88 20.85 -3.20 0.42
C GLU A 88 20.36 -4.52 -0.21
N LEU A 89 19.39 -4.47 -1.13
CA LEU A 89 18.89 -5.66 -1.80
C LEU A 89 19.91 -6.29 -2.74
N PHE A 90 20.85 -5.51 -3.29
CA PHE A 90 21.83 -6.01 -4.26
C PHE A 90 22.94 -6.83 -3.59
N ASP A 91 23.19 -6.60 -2.31
CA ASP A 91 24.24 -7.25 -1.54
C ASP A 91 23.74 -8.47 -0.73
N MET A 92 22.42 -8.75 -0.74
CA MET A 92 21.81 -9.82 0.04
C MET A 92 21.50 -11.06 -0.79
N ASP A 93 21.73 -12.23 -0.19
CA ASP A 93 21.23 -13.48 -0.73
C ASP A 93 19.74 -13.71 -0.39
N VAL A 94 19.14 -14.68 -1.08
CA VAL A 94 17.72 -15.01 -0.93
C VAL A 94 17.38 -15.49 0.49
N ALA A 95 18.32 -16.15 1.17
CA ALA A 95 18.11 -16.65 2.52
C ALA A 95 18.00 -15.50 3.53
N THR A 96 18.89 -14.52 3.43
CA THR A 96 18.92 -13.30 4.24
C THR A 96 17.68 -12.46 4.02
N ILE A 97 17.26 -12.28 2.76
CA ILE A 97 16.01 -11.58 2.43
C ILE A 97 14.82 -12.27 3.11
N ARG A 98 14.75 -13.61 3.02
CA ARG A 98 13.66 -14.39 3.62
C ARG A 98 13.66 -14.27 5.15
N GLU A 99 14.82 -14.36 5.78
CA GLU A 99 14.96 -14.17 7.22
C GLU A 99 14.44 -12.79 7.65
N ARG A 100 14.93 -11.71 7.04
CA ARG A 100 14.49 -10.34 7.37
C ARG A 100 13.00 -10.11 7.12
N MET A 101 12.43 -10.77 6.12
CA MET A 101 11.01 -10.63 5.78
C MET A 101 10.08 -11.38 6.71
N PHE A 102 10.50 -12.48 7.34
CA PHE A 102 9.59 -13.38 8.07
C PHE A 102 9.95 -13.58 9.55
N THR A 103 11.12 -13.13 10.00
CA THR A 103 11.45 -13.03 11.43
C THR A 103 10.65 -11.90 12.07
N ARG A 104 10.14 -12.10 13.29
CA ARG A 104 9.45 -11.02 14.03
C ARG A 104 10.45 -9.91 14.31
N THR A 105 10.02 -8.65 14.27
CA THR A 105 10.94 -7.52 14.40
C THR A 105 11.73 -7.54 15.71
N ALA A 106 11.14 -8.03 16.81
CA ALA A 106 11.82 -8.18 18.10
C ALA A 106 12.87 -9.29 18.15
N ASP A 107 12.83 -10.23 17.20
CA ASP A 107 13.76 -11.37 17.12
C ASP A 107 14.85 -11.12 16.04
N LEU A 108 14.83 -9.97 15.36
CA LEU A 108 15.89 -9.59 14.41
C LEU A 108 17.18 -9.25 15.15
N ALA A 109 18.32 -9.56 14.53
CA ALA A 109 19.62 -9.16 15.06
C ALA A 109 19.70 -7.64 15.25
N GLU A 110 20.44 -7.21 16.27
CA GLU A 110 20.63 -5.79 16.55
C GLU A 110 21.20 -5.05 15.33
N GLY A 111 20.66 -3.86 15.04
CA GLY A 111 20.99 -3.09 13.84
C GLY A 111 20.30 -3.56 12.55
N THR A 112 19.55 -4.68 12.58
CA THR A 112 18.81 -5.18 11.42
C THR A 112 17.34 -4.75 11.47
N THR A 113 16.83 -4.24 10.36
CA THR A 113 15.43 -3.86 10.21
C THR A 113 14.69 -4.83 9.29
N ARG A 114 13.36 -4.92 9.40
CA ARG A 114 12.57 -5.61 8.38
C ARG A 114 12.73 -4.87 7.05
N LEU A 115 12.89 -5.60 5.96
CA LEU A 115 12.95 -4.98 4.63
C LEU A 115 11.67 -4.18 4.36
N PRO A 116 11.77 -2.98 3.75
CA PRO A 116 10.65 -2.08 3.45
C PRO A 116 9.85 -2.55 2.22
N ILE A 117 9.59 -3.86 2.15
CA ILE A 117 8.78 -4.51 1.13
C ILE A 117 7.37 -4.68 1.66
N LYS A 118 6.39 -4.35 0.83
CA LYS A 118 4.97 -4.57 1.12
C LYS A 118 4.28 -5.24 -0.05
N SER A 119 3.26 -6.04 0.26
CA SER A 119 2.30 -6.53 -0.74
C SER A 119 1.03 -5.68 -0.73
N ILE A 120 0.63 -5.20 -1.92
CA ILE A 120 -0.65 -4.53 -2.20
C ILE A 120 -1.62 -5.56 -2.77
N HIS A 121 -2.73 -5.79 -2.07
CA HIS A 121 -3.78 -6.70 -2.53
C HIS A 121 -4.77 -5.97 -3.42
N ILE A 122 -4.65 -6.13 -4.75
CA ILE A 122 -5.45 -5.38 -5.74
C ILE A 122 -6.95 -5.70 -5.72
N ASN A 123 -7.36 -6.79 -5.04
CA ASN A 123 -8.75 -7.19 -4.87
C ASN A 123 -9.36 -6.79 -3.51
N LYS A 124 -8.64 -6.04 -2.68
CA LYS A 124 -9.10 -5.60 -1.34
C LYS A 124 -9.31 -4.08 -1.25
N SER A 125 -9.73 -3.47 -2.36
CA SER A 125 -9.96 -2.01 -2.48
C SER A 125 -8.77 -1.14 -2.00
N PRO A 126 -7.52 -1.41 -2.42
CA PRO A 126 -6.39 -0.63 -1.99
C PRO A 126 -6.45 0.78 -2.57
N ILE A 127 -5.98 1.78 -1.80
CA ILE A 127 -5.83 3.14 -2.30
C ILE A 127 -4.44 3.30 -2.90
N VAL A 128 -4.38 3.33 -4.24
CA VAL A 128 -3.17 3.59 -5.03
C VAL A 128 -3.44 4.79 -5.93
N ILE A 129 -2.45 5.68 -6.07
CA ILE A 129 -2.56 6.91 -6.87
C ILE A 129 -1.30 7.02 -7.73
N SER A 130 -1.47 7.00 -9.05
CA SER A 130 -0.35 7.09 -10.00
C SER A 130 0.01 8.53 -10.39
N ASN A 131 -0.96 9.44 -10.30
CA ASN A 131 -0.75 10.84 -10.66
C ASN A 131 -0.21 11.63 -9.47
N MET A 132 1.12 11.82 -9.43
CA MET A 132 1.80 12.58 -8.38
C MET A 132 2.03 14.06 -8.75
N LYS A 133 1.37 14.58 -9.78
CA LYS A 133 1.46 16.01 -10.13
C LYS A 133 0.72 16.84 -9.08
N THR A 134 1.48 17.67 -8.35
CA THR A 134 0.97 18.76 -7.51
C THR A 134 0.76 20.02 -8.31
#